data_AF-A0A2V6ZNG3-F1
#
_entry.id   AF-A0A2V6ZNG3-F1
#
_cell.length_a   1.000
_cell.length_b   1.000
_cell.length_c   1.000
_cell.angle_alpha   90.00
_cell.angle_beta   90.00
_cell.angle_gamma   90.00
#
_symmetry.space_group_name_H-M   'P 1'
#
loop_
_entity.id
_entity.type
_entity.pdbx_description
1 polymer ?
#
loop_
_entity_poly.entity_id
_entity_poly.type
_entity_poly.pdbx_seq_one_letter_code
_entity_poly.pdbx_strand_id
1 'polypeptide(L)'
;MTRRALLAVALMALYGCGTGTEATFQKSPAAPGTATPPPGPSPPRPAGTSPQPPLRPELSPEEEQRLAEGARKSIGDVARLVAELEGRPLKPPQREALQTAKNFLEQARTALGQRDYPRAANLASKARALTDDLAATSK
;
A
#
# COMPACT_ATOMS: atom_id res chain seq x y z
N MET A 1 33.92 27.29 -10.05
CA MET A 1 34.42 26.61 -11.27
C MET A 1 34.52 25.12 -10.95
N THR A 2 33.48 24.36 -11.30
CA THR A 2 33.46 23.36 -12.40
C THR A 2 33.96 21.98 -12.00
N ARG A 3 33.07 21.15 -11.44
CA ARG A 3 33.05 19.69 -11.62
C ARG A 3 31.60 19.22 -11.77
N ARG A 4 30.95 19.71 -12.81
CA ARG A 4 29.77 19.06 -13.40
C ARG A 4 30.27 17.96 -14.32
N ALA A 5 29.50 16.88 -14.33
CA ALA A 5 29.45 15.87 -15.38
C ALA A 5 30.70 15.02 -15.55
N LEU A 6 30.56 13.72 -15.26
CA LEU A 6 30.64 12.69 -16.30
C LEU A 6 30.01 11.40 -15.73
N LEU A 7 28.95 10.99 -16.44
CA LEU A 7 28.62 9.60 -16.79
C LEU A 7 28.27 8.65 -15.64
N ALA A 8 26.99 8.38 -15.34
CA ALA A 8 25.98 7.71 -16.17
C ALA A 8 26.21 6.19 -16.36
N VAL A 9 25.09 5.47 -16.24
CA VAL A 9 24.80 4.14 -16.80
C VAL A 9 25.21 2.93 -15.95
N ALA A 10 24.28 2.47 -15.10
CA ALA A 10 24.07 1.09 -14.61
C ALA A 10 23.07 1.19 -13.44
N LEU A 11 21.82 0.76 -13.45
CA LEU A 11 21.16 -0.40 -14.04
C LEU A 11 19.68 -0.02 -14.28
N MET A 12 19.28 0.13 -15.54
CA MET A 12 17.89 0.02 -15.97
C MET A 12 17.77 -1.38 -16.57
N ALA A 13 17.13 -2.33 -15.88
CA ALA A 13 16.48 -3.50 -16.48
C ALA A 13 16.02 -4.48 -15.39
N LEU A 14 14.82 -4.28 -14.84
CA LEU A 14 13.92 -5.38 -14.45
C LEU A 14 12.47 -4.92 -14.65
N TYR A 15 12.13 -4.62 -15.91
CA TYR A 15 10.76 -4.65 -16.40
C TYR A 15 10.35 -6.11 -16.61
N GLY A 16 9.11 -6.41 -16.25
CA GLY A 16 8.61 -7.77 -16.08
C GLY A 16 8.24 -8.54 -17.35
N CYS A 17 7.71 -9.74 -17.13
CA CYS A 17 6.79 -10.47 -18.00
C CYS A 17 6.33 -11.73 -17.23
N GLY A 18 5.35 -11.56 -16.36
CA GLY A 18 4.57 -12.68 -15.82
C GLY A 18 3.37 -12.88 -16.73
N THR A 19 3.48 -13.82 -17.66
CA THR A 19 2.46 -14.18 -18.65
C THR A 19 1.14 -14.53 -17.95
N GLY A 20 0.15 -13.64 -18.11
CA GLY A 20 -1.24 -13.96 -17.85
C GLY A 20 -1.69 -15.02 -18.84
N THR A 21 -2.00 -16.21 -18.32
CA THR A 21 -2.70 -17.23 -19.09
C THR A 21 -4.15 -16.82 -19.24
N GLU A 22 -4.45 -16.25 -20.39
CA GLU A 22 -5.80 -16.07 -20.90
C GLU A 22 -6.41 -17.45 -21.17
N ALA A 23 -7.14 -17.99 -20.18
CA ALA A 23 -8.08 -19.06 -20.42
C ALA A 23 -9.30 -18.47 -21.13
N THR A 24 -9.24 -18.46 -22.45
CA THR A 24 -10.32 -18.18 -23.39
C THR A 24 -11.46 -19.17 -23.16
N PHE A 25 -12.42 -18.82 -22.30
CA PHE A 25 -13.72 -19.50 -22.32
C PHE A 25 -14.58 -18.88 -23.43
N GLN A 26 -14.44 -19.47 -24.62
CA GLN A 26 -15.32 -19.28 -25.76
C GLN A 26 -16.78 -19.52 -25.33
N LYS A 27 -17.57 -18.44 -25.21
CA LYS A 27 -19.04 -18.55 -25.14
C LYS A 27 -19.60 -18.14 -26.50
N SER A 28 -19.72 -19.13 -27.38
CA SER A 28 -20.44 -18.99 -28.63
C SER A 28 -21.94 -18.72 -28.35
N PRO A 29 -22.63 -17.88 -29.16
CA PRO A 29 -23.98 -17.43 -28.91
C PRO A 29 -25.00 -18.43 -29.47
N ALA A 30 -26.02 -18.80 -28.69
CA ALA A 30 -27.21 -19.48 -29.18
C ALA A 30 -28.45 -18.95 -28.47
N ALA A 31 -29.44 -18.63 -29.29
CA ALA A 31 -30.67 -17.92 -29.01
C ALA A 31 -31.69 -18.76 -28.18
N PRO A 32 -32.86 -18.20 -27.82
CA PRO A 32 -33.73 -18.70 -26.76
C PRO A 32 -34.56 -19.90 -27.22
N GLY A 33 -34.54 -20.97 -26.40
CA GLY A 33 -35.33 -22.17 -26.62
C GLY A 33 -35.95 -22.63 -25.31
N THR A 34 -37.26 -22.48 -25.22
CA THR A 34 -38.20 -23.13 -24.30
C THR A 34 -37.93 -24.63 -24.15
N ALA A 35 -37.74 -25.10 -22.91
CA ALA A 35 -38.24 -26.38 -22.40
C ALA A 35 -37.81 -26.56 -20.93
N THR A 36 -38.77 -26.63 -20.03
CA THR A 36 -38.58 -27.03 -18.62
C THR A 36 -38.34 -28.54 -18.55
N PRO A 37 -37.19 -29.04 -18.07
CA PRO A 37 -37.03 -30.43 -17.70
C PRO A 37 -37.40 -30.66 -16.22
N PRO A 38 -37.87 -31.88 -15.84
CA PRO A 38 -38.31 -32.21 -14.48
C PRO A 38 -37.16 -32.15 -13.45
N PRO A 39 -37.46 -31.94 -12.15
CA PRO A 39 -36.45 -31.84 -11.12
C PRO A 39 -35.79 -33.20 -10.86
N GLY A 40 -34.58 -33.37 -11.40
CA GLY A 40 -33.67 -34.43 -10.98
C GLY A 40 -33.08 -34.16 -9.59
N PRO A 41 -32.62 -35.19 -8.86
CA PRO A 41 -32.00 -35.03 -7.55
C PRO A 41 -30.77 -34.12 -7.65
N SER A 42 -30.76 -33.04 -6.87
CA SER A 42 -29.66 -32.08 -6.85
C SER A 42 -28.37 -32.75 -6.35
N PRO A 43 -27.22 -32.53 -7.00
CA PRO A 43 -25.93 -33.00 -6.49
C PRO A 43 -25.61 -32.31 -5.14
N PRO A 44 -24.88 -32.99 -4.23
CA PRO A 44 -24.53 -32.41 -2.95
C PRO A 44 -23.69 -31.13 -3.15
N ARG A 45 -24.17 -30.03 -2.58
CA ARG A 45 -23.44 -28.76 -2.49
C ARG A 45 -22.07 -29.01 -1.84
N PRO A 46 -20.94 -28.60 -2.44
CA PRO A 46 -19.66 -28.71 -1.76
C PRO A 46 -19.71 -27.92 -0.45
N ALA A 47 -19.33 -28.60 0.64
CA ALA A 47 -19.28 -28.06 1.98
C ALA A 47 -18.47 -26.75 1.99
N GLY A 48 -18.98 -25.77 2.74
CA GLY A 48 -18.43 -24.43 2.81
C GLY A 48 -16.94 -24.44 3.13
N THR A 49 -16.15 -23.80 2.26
CA THR A 49 -14.80 -23.36 2.60
C THR A 49 -14.93 -22.39 3.76
N SER A 50 -14.60 -22.84 4.97
CA SER A 50 -14.45 -21.95 6.12
C SER A 50 -13.43 -20.86 5.75
N PRO A 51 -13.69 -19.58 6.04
CA PRO A 51 -12.72 -18.52 5.76
C PRO A 51 -11.44 -18.84 6.54
N GLN A 52 -10.35 -19.13 5.81
CA GLN A 52 -9.05 -19.34 6.43
C GLN A 52 -8.66 -18.04 7.14
N PRO A 53 -8.20 -18.11 8.42
CA PRO A 53 -7.72 -16.92 9.10
C PRO A 53 -6.62 -16.25 8.27
N PRO A 54 -6.63 -14.90 8.15
CA PRO A 54 -5.58 -14.20 7.44
C PRO A 54 -4.23 -14.52 8.10
N LEU A 55 -3.26 -14.93 7.29
CA LEU A 55 -1.89 -15.19 7.72
C LEU A 55 -1.26 -13.89 8.22
N ARG A 56 -1.29 -13.66 9.53
CA ARG A 56 -0.49 -12.61 10.17
C ARG A 56 0.89 -13.19 10.47
N PRO A 57 1.98 -12.51 10.09
CA PRO A 57 3.30 -12.86 10.59
C PRO A 57 3.30 -12.81 12.12
N GLU A 58 3.57 -13.94 12.77
CA GLU A 58 3.85 -14.00 14.20
C GLU A 58 5.21 -13.34 14.43
N LEU A 59 5.22 -12.21 15.14
CA LEU A 59 6.45 -11.48 15.47
C LEU A 59 6.92 -11.90 16.86
N SER A 60 8.24 -11.99 17.04
CA SER A 60 8.79 -12.13 18.39
C SER A 60 8.54 -10.85 19.21
N PRO A 61 8.43 -10.94 20.54
CA PRO A 61 8.25 -9.77 21.41
C PRO A 61 9.34 -8.71 21.22
N GLU A 62 10.58 -9.13 20.95
CA GLU A 62 11.71 -8.23 20.70
C GLU A 62 11.53 -7.45 19.38
N GLU A 63 11.04 -8.11 18.33
CA GLU A 63 10.72 -7.46 17.05
C GLU A 63 9.56 -6.49 17.19
N GLU A 64 8.50 -6.87 17.91
CA GLU A 64 7.38 -5.98 18.21
C GLU A 64 7.85 -4.71 18.93
N GLN A 65 8.70 -4.85 19.95
CA GLN A 65 9.25 -3.71 20.67
C GLN A 65 10.07 -2.81 19.76
N ARG A 66 10.96 -3.38 18.94
CA ARG A 66 11.76 -2.61 17.96
C ARG A 66 10.87 -1.85 16.97
N LEU A 67 9.83 -2.51 16.46
CA LEU A 67 8.87 -1.87 15.56
C LEU A 67 8.07 -0.78 16.25
N ALA A 68 7.65 -0.99 17.50
CA ALA A 68 6.92 0.01 18.28
C ALA A 68 7.78 1.27 18.51
N GLU A 69 9.02 1.10 18.95
CA GLU A 69 9.97 2.20 19.16
C GLU A 69 10.29 2.94 17.86
N GLY A 70 10.59 2.18 16.79
CA GLY A 70 10.84 2.73 15.46
C GLY A 70 9.65 3.51 14.90
N ALA A 71 8.44 2.95 15.02
CA ALA A 71 7.21 3.60 14.58
C ALA A 71 6.95 4.89 15.36
N ARG A 72 7.07 4.88 16.69
CA ARG A 72 6.91 6.07 17.54
C ARG A 72 7.87 7.19 17.13
N LYS A 73 9.14 6.85 16.95
CA LYS A 73 10.15 7.82 16.50
C LYS A 73 9.79 8.39 15.12
N SER A 74 9.50 7.52 14.16
CA SER A 74 9.17 7.93 12.78
C SER A 74 7.92 8.82 12.74
N ILE A 75 6.87 8.47 13.48
CA ILE A 75 5.65 9.29 13.62
C ILE A 75 5.98 10.67 14.18
N GLY A 76 6.85 10.76 15.19
CA GLY A 76 7.30 12.02 15.77
C GLY A 76 8.08 12.89 14.78
N ASP A 77 9.02 12.29 14.04
CA ASP A 77 9.82 12.99 13.03
C ASP A 77 8.94 13.51 11.88
N VAL A 78 8.05 12.69 11.35
CA VAL A 78 7.11 13.08 10.29
C VAL A 78 6.17 14.18 10.77
N ALA A 79 5.65 14.10 12.00
CA ALA A 79 4.78 15.14 12.54
C ALA A 79 5.46 16.52 12.57
N ARG A 80 6.76 16.58 12.86
CA ARG A 80 7.53 17.82 12.82
C ARG A 80 7.68 18.34 11.39
N LEU A 81 8.01 17.47 10.43
CA LEU A 81 8.13 17.83 9.02
C LEU A 81 6.81 18.33 8.44
N VAL A 82 5.68 17.68 8.76
CA VAL A 82 4.35 18.13 8.36
C VAL A 82 4.08 19.55 8.88
N ALA A 83 4.32 19.80 10.17
CA ALA A 83 4.10 21.12 10.76
C ALA A 83 4.97 22.21 10.13
N GLU A 84 6.22 21.89 9.79
CA GLU A 84 7.11 22.80 9.06
C GLU A 84 6.57 23.11 7.66
N LEU A 85 6.12 22.09 6.91
CA LEU A 85 5.59 22.24 5.56
C LEU A 85 4.26 22.98 5.51
N GLU A 86 3.42 22.90 6.55
CA GLU A 86 2.16 23.65 6.65
C GLU A 86 2.36 25.17 6.66
N GLY A 87 3.52 25.64 7.13
CA GLY A 87 3.87 27.07 7.12
C GLY A 87 4.39 27.58 5.77
N ARG A 88 4.59 26.70 4.77
CA ARG A 88 5.22 27.07 3.49
C ARG A 88 4.19 27.40 2.40
N PRO A 89 4.54 28.30 1.45
CA PRO A 89 3.71 28.52 0.27
C PRO A 89 3.82 27.32 -0.69
N LEU A 90 2.85 26.40 -0.61
CA LEU A 90 2.80 25.20 -1.45
C LEU A 90 1.88 25.38 -2.67
N LYS A 91 2.32 24.89 -3.83
CA LYS A 91 1.49 24.80 -5.04
C LYS A 91 0.35 23.79 -4.85
N PRO A 92 -0.76 23.84 -5.65
CA PRO A 92 -1.89 22.93 -5.47
C PRO A 92 -1.51 21.43 -5.40
N PRO A 93 -0.66 20.88 -6.29
CA PRO A 93 -0.25 19.46 -6.18
C PRO A 93 0.56 19.15 -4.91
N GLN A 94 1.38 20.11 -4.44
CA GLN A 94 2.16 19.96 -3.23
C GLN A 94 1.27 19.97 -1.97
N ARG A 95 0.18 20.75 -1.98
CA ARG A 95 -0.82 20.74 -0.90
C ARG A 95 -1.57 19.41 -0.81
N GLU A 96 -1.91 18.82 -1.96
CA GLU A 96 -2.55 17.50 -2.01
C GLU A 96 -1.61 16.39 -1.48
N ALA A 97 -0.34 16.43 -1.87
CA ALA A 97 0.67 15.53 -1.33
C ALA A 97 0.87 15.72 0.19
N LEU A 98 0.86 16.96 0.68
CA LEU A 98 0.93 17.24 2.13
C LEU A 98 -0.30 16.68 2.85
N GLN A 99 -1.49 16.85 2.29
CA GLN A 99 -2.72 16.27 2.85
C GLN A 99 -2.65 14.74 2.87
N THR A 100 -2.09 14.12 1.84
CA THR A 100 -1.88 12.67 1.79
C THR A 100 -0.90 12.21 2.87
N ALA A 101 0.19 12.95 3.09
CA ALA A 101 1.15 12.68 4.17
C ALA A 101 0.48 12.78 5.55
N LYS A 102 -0.39 13.78 5.76
CA LYS A 102 -1.18 13.93 6.99
C LYS A 102 -2.10 12.73 7.24
N ASN A 103 -2.79 12.26 6.20
CA ASN A 103 -3.67 11.10 6.30
C ASN A 103 -2.89 9.83 6.67
N PHE A 104 -1.71 9.61 6.07
CA PHE A 104 -0.85 8.49 6.47
C PHE A 104 -0.33 8.62 7.90
N LEU A 105 0.03 9.83 8.34
CA LEU A 105 0.45 10.10 9.72
C LEU A 105 -0.66 9.79 10.73
N GLU A 106 -1.90 10.18 10.43
CA GLU A 106 -3.06 9.86 11.26
C GLU A 106 -3.28 8.35 11.35
N GLN A 107 -3.30 7.67 10.21
CA GLN A 107 -3.45 6.21 10.17
C GLN A 107 -2.31 5.49 10.90
N ALA A 108 -1.08 6.01 10.83
CA ALA A 108 0.06 5.46 11.57
C ALA A 108 -0.14 5.56 13.09
N ARG A 109 -0.66 6.70 13.58
CA ARG A 109 -1.01 6.90 15.00
C ARG A 109 -2.11 5.94 15.44
N THR A 110 -3.14 5.77 14.63
CA THR A 110 -4.24 4.81 14.90
C THR A 110 -3.73 3.37 14.94
N ALA A 111 -2.93 2.95 13.96
CA ALA A 111 -2.32 1.62 13.93
C ALA A 111 -1.40 1.38 15.15
N LEU A 112 -0.62 2.39 15.55
CA LEU A 112 0.20 2.32 16.76
C LEU A 112 -0.65 2.13 18.02
N GLY A 113 -1.77 2.83 18.14
CA GLY A 113 -2.73 2.67 19.24
C GLY A 113 -3.38 1.28 19.28
N GLN A 114 -3.57 0.66 18.11
CA GLN A 114 -4.07 -0.70 17.94
C GLN A 114 -3.00 -1.78 18.11
N ARG A 115 -1.76 -1.40 18.44
CA ARG A 115 -0.59 -2.30 18.50
C ARG A 115 -0.26 -3.00 17.17
N ASP A 116 -0.74 -2.46 16.05
CA ASP A 116 -0.35 -2.90 14.71
C ASP A 116 0.96 -2.18 14.31
N TYR A 117 2.05 -2.55 14.98
CA TYR A 117 3.36 -1.90 14.81
C TYR A 117 3.92 -1.99 13.39
N PRO A 118 3.83 -3.14 12.67
CA PRO A 118 4.27 -3.22 11.28
C PRO A 118 3.52 -2.22 10.39
N ARG A 119 2.19 -2.14 10.54
CA ARG A 119 1.38 -1.19 9.77
C ARG A 119 1.73 0.25 10.13
N ALA A 120 1.88 0.55 11.42
CA ALA A 120 2.27 1.89 11.89
C ALA A 120 3.61 2.33 11.29
N ALA A 121 4.62 1.45 11.30
CA ALA A 121 5.94 1.72 10.73
C ALA A 121 5.88 1.97 9.21
N ASN A 122 5.10 1.17 8.48
CA ASN A 122 4.91 1.31 7.03
C ASN A 122 4.21 2.62 6.66
N LEU A 123 3.13 2.98 7.38
CA LEU A 123 2.39 4.21 7.16
C LEU A 123 3.26 5.44 7.47
N ALA A 124 4.01 5.41 8.57
CA ALA A 124 4.95 6.48 8.92
C ALA A 124 6.05 6.63 7.85
N SER A 125 6.60 5.53 7.33
CA SER A 125 7.60 5.57 6.24
C SER A 125 7.04 6.19 4.95
N LYS A 126 5.78 5.88 4.59
CA LYS A 126 5.11 6.50 3.43
C LYS A 126 4.90 8.00 3.63
N ALA A 127 4.43 8.41 4.81
CA ALA A 127 4.26 9.81 5.14
C ALA A 127 5.60 10.56 5.08
N ARG A 128 6.67 9.96 5.60
CA ARG A 128 8.03 10.50 5.54
C ARG A 128 8.52 10.73 4.12
N ALA A 129 8.36 9.73 3.25
CA ALA A 129 8.79 9.84 1.86
C ALA A 129 8.10 11.03 1.14
N LEU A 130 6.79 11.22 1.39
CA LEU A 130 6.07 12.37 0.85
C LEU A 130 6.56 13.70 1.44
N THR A 131 6.80 13.78 2.75
CA THR A 131 7.30 15.02 3.36
C THR A 131 8.72 15.36 2.93
N ASP A 132 9.59 14.37 2.75
CA ASP A 132 10.96 14.57 2.29
C ASP A 132 10.97 15.07 0.82
N ASP A 133 10.14 14.48 -0.05
CA ASP A 133 9.94 14.96 -1.43
C ASP A 133 9.41 16.40 -1.46
N LEU A 134 8.37 16.68 -0.65
CA LEU A 134 7.82 18.04 -0.51
C LEU A 134 8.87 19.04 -0.04
N ALA A 135 9.66 18.70 0.97
CA ALA A 135 10.72 19.56 1.47
C ALA A 135 11.81 19.85 0.41
N ALA A 136 12.03 18.92 -0.52
CA ALA A 136 12.94 19.10 -1.64
C ALA A 136 12.34 19.94 -2.78
N THR A 137 11.03 19.82 -3.05
CA THR A 137 10.36 20.49 -4.19
C THR A 137 9.69 21.83 -3.83
N SER A 138 9.56 22.15 -2.53
CA SER A 138 8.95 23.40 -2.03
C SER A 138 9.96 24.42 -1.49
N LYS A 139 11.24 24.21 -1.75
CA LYS A 139 12.32 25.17 -1.45
C LYS A 139 12.41 26.26 -2.51
#